data_AF-A0A839ZYB3-F1
#
_entry.id   AF-A0A839ZYB3-F1
#
_cell.length_a   1.000
_cell.length_b   1.000
_cell.length_c   1.000
_cell.angle_alpha   90.00
_cell.angle_beta   90.00
_cell.angle_gamma   90.00
#
_symmetry.space_group_name_H-M   'P 1'
#
loop_
_entity.id
_entity.type
_entity.pdbx_description
1 polymer ?
#
loop_
_entity_poly.entity_id
_entity_poly.type
_entity_poly.pdbx_seq_one_letter_code
_entity_poly.pdbx_strand_id
1 'polypeptide(L)'
;MLRELAPRLLLMAAPFVIWFVWREVALRTGRPMGSTPWTWLVAIAGGLLAVSLLATGLFHGDNRGETYVPAEVEAGGHVAPGHFEKKAPAK
;
A
#
# COMPACT_ATOMS: atom_id res chain seq x y z
N MET A 1 -8.24 2.96 15.80
CA MET A 1 -8.27 1.56 15.34
C MET A 1 -9.26 1.32 14.19
N LEU A 2 -10.58 1.52 14.36
CA LEU A 2 -11.55 1.25 13.28
C LEU A 2 -11.26 2.06 11.99
N ARG A 3 -10.85 3.33 12.13
CA ARG A 3 -10.43 4.20 11.02
C ARG A 3 -9.22 3.69 10.24
N GLU A 4 -8.30 2.96 10.87
CA GLU A 4 -7.11 2.40 10.23
C GLU A 4 -7.38 1.03 9.60
N LEU A 5 -8.32 0.27 10.17
CA LEU A 5 -8.74 -1.03 9.65
C LEU A 5 -9.67 -0.88 8.44
N ALA A 6 -10.55 0.13 8.43
CA ALA A 6 -11.49 0.37 7.34
C ALA A 6 -10.86 0.39 5.93
N PRO A 7 -9.79 1.16 5.65
CA PRO A 7 -9.17 1.16 4.32
C PRO A 7 -8.55 -0.20 3.95
N ARG A 8 -8.00 -0.92 4.93
CA ARG A 8 -7.40 -2.25 4.72
C ARG A 8 -8.47 -3.30 4.40
N LEU A 9 -9.59 -3.26 5.11
CA LEU A 9 -10.75 -4.10 4.86
C LEU A 9 -11.40 -3.79 3.50
N LEU A 10 -11.47 -2.52 3.11
CA LEU A 10 -11.93 -2.10 1.79
C LEU A 10 -11.04 -2.66 0.67
N LEU A 11 -9.72 -2.53 0.81
CA LEU A 11 -8.76 -3.09 -0.15
C LEU A 11 -8.85 -4.62 -0.23
N MET A 12 -9.02 -5.29 0.92
CA MET A 12 -9.21 -6.74 0.98
C MET A 12 -10.53 -7.18 0.33
N ALA A 13 -11.60 -6.40 0.50
CA ALA A 13 -12.91 -6.68 -0.08
C ALA A 13 -13.00 -6.36 -1.58
N ALA A 14 -12.16 -5.45 -2.09
CA ALA A 14 -12.18 -4.98 -3.47
C ALA A 14 -12.21 -6.10 -4.54
N PRO A 15 -11.34 -7.13 -4.53
CA PRO A 15 -11.39 -8.20 -5.54
C PRO A 15 -12.73 -8.96 -5.53
N PHE A 16 -13.31 -9.17 -4.35
CA PHE A 16 -14.60 -9.83 -4.22
C PHE A 16 -15.72 -8.96 -4.79
N VAL A 17 -15.75 -7.67 -4.43
CA VAL A 17 -16.76 -6.73 -4.94
C VAL A 17 -16.70 -6.66 -6.46
N ILE A 18 -15.49 -6.53 -7.04
CA ILE A 18 -15.29 -6.50 -8.50
C ILE A 18 -15.81 -7.78 -9.14
N TRP A 19 -15.49 -8.95 -8.58
CA TRP A 19 -15.95 -10.23 -9.09
C TRP A 19 -17.48 -10.38 -8.99
N PHE A 20 -18.08 -10.02 -7.86
CA PHE A 20 -19.54 -10.10 -7.66
C PHE A 20 -20.29 -9.17 -8.63
N VAL A 21 -19.80 -7.93 -8.81
CA VAL A 21 -20.37 -6.99 -9.79
C VAL A 21 -20.29 -7.58 -11.20
N TRP A 22 -19.14 -8.13 -11.58
CA TRP A 22 -18.98 -8.75 -12.89
C TRP A 22 -19.91 -9.96 -13.08
N ARG A 23 -20.01 -10.84 -12.09
CA ARG A 23 -20.88 -12.02 -12.11
C ARG A 23 -22.34 -11.63 -12.31
N GLU A 24 -22.84 -10.65 -11.56
CA GLU A 24 -24.21 -10.18 -11.69
C GLU A 24 -24.49 -9.58 -13.07
N VAL A 25 -23.53 -8.83 -13.64
CA VAL A 25 -23.62 -8.34 -15.02
C VAL A 25 -23.66 -9.49 -16.02
N ALA A 26 -22.80 -10.50 -15.85
CA ALA A 26 -22.76 -11.67 -16.73
C ALA A 26 -24.06 -12.47 -16.72
N LEU A 27 -24.63 -12.71 -15.53
CA LEU A 27 -25.92 -13.38 -15.35
C LEU A 27 -27.06 -12.63 -16.04
N ARG A 28 -27.11 -11.30 -15.87
CA ARG A 28 -28.15 -10.46 -16.49
C ARG A 28 -28.02 -10.33 -18.00
N THR A 29 -26.83 -10.49 -18.55
CA THR A 29 -26.56 -10.36 -19.98
C THR A 29 -26.50 -11.70 -20.72
N GLY A 30 -26.75 -12.82 -20.04
CA GLY A 30 -26.71 -14.16 -20.62
C GLY A 30 -25.31 -14.57 -21.09
N ARG A 31 -24.26 -13.91 -20.59
CA ARG A 31 -22.88 -14.26 -20.96
C ARG A 31 -22.50 -15.58 -20.29
N PRO A 32 -21.89 -16.53 -21.03
CA PRO A 32 -21.45 -17.78 -20.44
C PRO A 32 -20.41 -17.48 -19.36
N MET A 33 -20.51 -18.14 -18.20
CA MET A 33 -19.63 -17.89 -17.04
C MET A 33 -18.12 -18.05 -17.40
N GLY A 34 -17.81 -18.83 -18.44
CA GLY A 34 -16.46 -19.00 -18.99
C GLY A 34 -15.91 -17.81 -19.80
N SER A 35 -16.72 -16.81 -20.16
CA SER A 35 -16.27 -15.60 -20.88
C SER A 35 -15.69 -14.55 -19.92
N THR A 36 -15.01 -14.98 -18.87
CA THR A 36 -14.41 -14.05 -17.91
C THR A 36 -13.39 -13.17 -18.65
N PRO A 37 -13.47 -11.83 -18.56
CA PRO A 37 -12.63 -10.92 -19.33
C PRO A 37 -11.25 -10.79 -18.68
N TRP A 38 -10.49 -11.90 -18.70
CA TRP A 38 -9.18 -12.02 -18.07
C TRP A 38 -8.23 -10.90 -18.45
N THR A 39 -8.20 -10.50 -19.73
CA THR A 39 -7.38 -9.39 -20.21
C THR A 39 -7.65 -8.08 -19.46
N TRP A 40 -8.93 -7.75 -19.24
CA TRP A 40 -9.30 -6.54 -18.51
C TRP A 40 -8.98 -6.65 -17.03
N LEU A 41 -9.25 -7.80 -16.42
CA LEU A 41 -8.93 -8.02 -15.00
C LEU A 41 -7.43 -7.92 -14.74
N VAL A 42 -6.61 -8.54 -15.59
CA VAL A 42 -5.14 -8.47 -15.52
C VAL A 42 -4.65 -7.06 -15.76
N ALA A 43 -5.19 -6.35 -16.77
CA ALA A 43 -4.81 -4.97 -17.05
C ALA A 43 -5.12 -4.03 -15.87
N ILE A 44 -6.30 -4.15 -15.26
CA ILE A 44 -6.70 -3.36 -14.09
C ILE A 44 -5.82 -3.69 -12.90
N ALA A 45 -5.57 -4.98 -12.62
CA ALA A 45 -4.70 -5.39 -11.53
C ALA A 45 -3.26 -4.88 -11.71
N GLY A 46 -2.71 -4.99 -12.92
CA GLY A 46 -1.39 -4.45 -13.26
C GLY A 46 -1.33 -2.93 -13.12
N GLY A 47 -2.36 -2.21 -13.58
CA GLY A 47 -2.48 -0.77 -13.42
C GLY A 47 -2.51 -0.34 -11.95
N LEU A 48 -3.32 -1.01 -11.13
CA LEU A 48 -3.39 -0.75 -9.69
C LEU A 48 -2.06 -1.03 -8.98
N LEU A 49 -1.36 -2.11 -9.35
CA LEU A 49 -0.03 -2.42 -8.83
C LEU A 49 0.98 -1.33 -9.21
N ALA A 50 1.01 -0.89 -10.47
CA ALA A 50 1.92 0.15 -10.94
C ALA A 50 1.68 1.48 -10.20
N VAL A 51 0.42 1.89 -10.04
CA VAL A 51 0.04 3.08 -9.27
C VAL A 51 0.48 2.95 -7.81
N SER A 52 0.30 1.78 -7.19
CA SER A 52 0.75 1.54 -5.83
C SER A 52 2.27 1.68 -5.69
N LEU A 53 3.05 1.15 -6.63
CA LEU A 53 4.51 1.25 -6.60
C LEU A 53 4.99 2.69 -6.79
N LEU A 54 4.36 3.43 -7.71
CA LEU A 54 4.64 4.86 -7.90
C LEU A 54 4.33 5.65 -6.63
N ALA A 55 3.18 5.40 -6.00
CA ALA A 55 2.80 6.04 -4.75
C ALA A 55 3.82 5.74 -3.63
N THR A 56 4.28 4.49 -3.52
CA THR A 56 5.35 4.15 -2.56
C THR A 56 6.62 4.94 -2.84
N GLY A 57 7.08 5.01 -4.09
CA GLY A 57 8.30 5.75 -4.42
C GLY A 57 8.18 7.27 -4.21
N LEU A 58 7.00 7.85 -4.43
CA LEU A 58 6.77 9.30 -4.32
C LEU A 58 6.50 9.77 -2.89
N PHE A 59 5.86 8.94 -2.07
CA PHE A 59 5.42 9.32 -0.71
C PHE A 59 6.25 8.70 0.41
N HIS A 60 7.14 7.75 0.13
CA HIS A 60 8.07 7.23 1.15
C HIS A 60 9.24 8.19 1.32
N GLY A 61 9.45 8.65 2.56
CA GLY A 61 10.61 9.48 2.89
C GLY A 61 11.91 8.72 2.61
N ASP A 62 12.84 9.38 1.95
CA ASP A 62 14.18 8.85 1.73
C ASP A 62 15.10 9.36 2.84
N ASN A 63 15.85 8.46 3.48
CA ASN A 63 16.81 8.79 4.53
C ASN A 63 18.20 9.10 3.94
N ARG A 64 18.30 9.29 2.63
CA ARG A 64 19.54 9.73 1.97
C ARG A 64 20.03 11.06 2.55
N GLY A 65 21.27 11.07 3.00
CA GLY A 65 21.88 12.24 3.64
C GLY A 65 21.60 12.37 5.14
N GLU A 66 20.92 11.38 5.72
CA GLU A 66 20.70 11.29 7.16
C GLU A 66 21.67 10.27 7.78
N THR A 67 21.93 10.42 9.09
CA THR A 67 22.73 9.48 9.89
C THR A 67 21.79 8.74 10.82
N TYR A 68 21.87 7.41 10.83
CA TYR A 68 21.12 6.61 11.77
C TYR A 68 21.74 6.73 13.17
N VAL A 69 20.93 7.17 14.13
CA VAL A 69 21.26 7.17 15.56
C VAL A 69 20.59 5.95 16.18
N PRO A 70 21.36 4.98 16.71
CA PRO A 70 20.80 3.79 17.33
C PRO A 70 20.04 4.15 18.61
N ALA A 71 19.17 3.23 19.05
CA ALA A 71 18.51 3.39 20.34
C ALA A 71 19.54 3.40 21.48
N GLU A 72 19.46 4.39 22.35
CA GLU A 72 20.38 4.58 23.47
C GLU A 72 19.64 4.79 24.79
N VAL A 73 20.32 4.45 25.89
CA VAL A 73 19.78 4.65 27.24
C VAL A 73 20.18 6.06 27.67
N GLU A 74 19.19 6.93 27.86
CA GLU A 74 19.40 8.27 28.37
C GLU A 74 19.82 8.24 29.85
N ALA A 75 20.43 9.33 30.33
CA ALA A 75 20.92 9.46 31.71
C ALA A 75 19.84 9.20 32.79
N GLY A 76 18.55 9.28 32.44
CA GLY A 76 17.41 8.96 33.29
C GLY A 76 16.93 7.51 33.25
N GLY A 77 17.65 6.61 32.56
CA GLY A 77 17.29 5.19 32.41
C GLY A 77 16.19 4.90 31.38
N HIS A 78 15.69 5.92 30.67
CA HIS A 78 14.76 5.74 29.55
C HIS A 78 15.52 5.35 28.29
N VAL A 79 14.93 4.46 27.48
CA VAL A 79 15.49 4.08 26.18
C VAL A 79 14.90 4.98 25.11
N ALA A 80 15.73 5.83 24.52
CA ALA A 80 15.36 6.62 23.35
C ALA A 80 15.29 5.70 22.12
N PRO A 81 14.21 5.76 21.31
CA PRO A 81 14.12 4.96 20.09
C PRO A 81 15.14 5.43 19.05
N GLY A 82 15.67 4.48 18.27
CA GLY A 82 16.54 4.78 17.14
C GLY A 82 15.81 5.63 16.11
N HIS A 83 16.50 6.61 15.55
CA HIS A 83 15.94 7.56 14.60
C HIS A 83 17.01 8.02 13.60
N PHE A 84 16.59 8.73 12.55
CA PHE A 84 17.50 9.32 11.58
C PHE A 84 17.62 10.82 11.86
N GLU A 85 18.86 11.32 11.90
CA GLU A 85 19.15 12.74 12.02
C GLU A 85 19.75 13.29 10.73
N LYS A 86 19.39 14.52 10.36
CA LYS A 86 20.00 15.21 9.22
C LYS A 86 21.49 15.43 9.48
N LYS A 87 22.33 15.05 8.52
CA LYS A 87 23.77 15.29 8.60
C LYS A 87 24.03 16.80 8.69
N ALA A 88 24.71 17.25 9.76
CA ALA A 88 25.11 18.64 9.89
C ALA A 88 25.99 19.05 8.69
N PRO A 89 25.82 20.26 8.13
CA PRO A 89 26.67 20.72 7.04
C PRO A 89 28.12 20.70 7.50
N ALA A 90 29.01 20.15 6.66
CA ALA A 90 30.45 20.25 6.89
C ALA A 90 30.82 21.73 6.99
N LYS A 91 31.45 22.12 8.10
CA LYS A 91 32.03 23.46 8.27
C LYS A 91 33.22 23.65 7.34
#